data_AF-A0A550H178-F1
#
_entry.id   AF-A0A550H178-F1
#
_cell.length_a   1.000
_cell.length_b   1.000
_cell.length_c   1.000
_cell.angle_alpha   90.00
_cell.angle_beta   90.00
_cell.angle_gamma   90.00
#
_symmetry.space_group_name_H-M   'P 1'
#
loop_
_entity.id
_entity.type
_entity.pdbx_description
1 polymer ?
#
loop_
_entity_poly.entity_id
_entity_poly.type
_entity_poly.pdbx_seq_one_letter_code
_entity_poly.pdbx_strand_id
1 'polypeptide(L)'
;STVLDLSVDPAIVLRPGGTSLEALKRVFGKVKLHPFVSAEKELNIDNPRSPGMKHKHYAPKAQLILVEGSLSPVMATVKSLIGKYWLQNKRVGVLATDETAWAYEADVVKSLGSRRNLDVMAANLFRLLREFDDESVDIIIAEDVPTQGLGLAVMNRLRKASGYNIIKAE
;
A
#
# COMPACT_ATOMS: atom_id res chain seq x y z
N SER A 1 -9.04 -8.81 -7.86
CA SER A 1 -10.34 -8.33 -8.36
C SER A 1 -11.03 -7.42 -7.34
N THR A 2 -11.85 -6.48 -7.83
CA THR A 2 -12.74 -5.65 -7.01
C THR A 2 -13.93 -6.49 -6.54
N VAL A 3 -14.40 -6.29 -5.30
CA VAL A 3 -15.56 -7.00 -4.72
C VAL A 3 -16.60 -5.96 -4.30
N LEU A 4 -17.81 -6.11 -4.82
CA LEU A 4 -18.94 -5.22 -4.62
C LEU A 4 -20.08 -6.00 -3.95
N ASP A 5 -20.64 -5.44 -2.87
CA ASP A 5 -21.85 -5.92 -2.22
C ASP A 5 -23.06 -5.23 -2.86
N LEU A 6 -23.88 -6.02 -3.55
CA LEU A 6 -25.12 -5.59 -4.20
C LEU A 6 -26.36 -5.93 -3.38
N SER A 7 -26.22 -6.48 -2.16
CA SER A 7 -27.36 -6.81 -1.30
C SER A 7 -27.91 -5.58 -0.54
N VAL A 8 -27.35 -4.40 -0.80
CA VAL A 8 -27.65 -3.13 -0.12
C VAL A 8 -27.66 -1.98 -1.12
N ASP A 9 -28.41 -0.93 -0.81
CA ASP A 9 -28.47 0.30 -1.61
C ASP A 9 -28.05 1.52 -0.76
N PRO A 10 -27.02 2.29 -1.17
CA PRO A 10 -26.17 2.08 -2.34
C PRO A 10 -25.21 0.91 -2.19
N ALA A 11 -24.82 0.32 -3.33
CA ALA A 11 -23.84 -0.76 -3.39
C ALA A 11 -22.54 -0.41 -2.65
N ILE A 12 -21.92 -1.39 -2.01
CA ILE A 12 -20.74 -1.17 -1.15
C ILE A 12 -19.53 -1.93 -1.68
N VAL A 13 -18.41 -1.23 -1.93
CA VAL A 13 -17.13 -1.88 -2.23
C VAL A 13 -16.56 -2.49 -0.97
N LEU A 14 -16.47 -3.83 -0.94
CA LEU A 14 -15.86 -4.59 0.14
C LEU A 14 -14.35 -4.74 -0.04
N ARG A 15 -13.88 -4.77 -1.29
CA ARG A 15 -12.45 -4.88 -1.62
C ARG A 15 -12.13 -4.10 -2.89
N PRO A 16 -11.19 -3.14 -2.84
CA PRO A 16 -10.71 -2.48 -4.06
C PRO A 16 -9.83 -3.44 -4.88
N GLY A 17 -9.84 -3.26 -6.20
CA GLY A 17 -9.08 -4.06 -7.15
C GLY A 17 -9.06 -3.42 -8.53
N GLY A 18 -8.94 -4.24 -9.58
CA GLY A 18 -8.76 -3.80 -10.98
C GLY A 18 -9.89 -2.92 -11.54
N THR A 19 -11.09 -2.96 -10.97
CA THR A 19 -12.19 -2.05 -11.33
C THR A 19 -12.21 -0.90 -10.32
N SER A 20 -11.98 0.33 -10.80
CA SER A 20 -11.87 1.50 -9.94
C SER A 20 -13.21 1.97 -9.40
N LEU A 21 -13.20 2.74 -8.30
CA LEU A 21 -14.40 3.32 -7.73
C LEU A 21 -15.10 4.29 -8.70
N GLU A 22 -14.32 5.03 -9.47
CA GLU A 22 -14.81 5.97 -10.49
C GLU A 22 -15.56 5.23 -11.60
N ALA A 23 -15.01 4.10 -12.07
CA ALA A 23 -15.67 3.25 -13.06
C ALA A 23 -17.00 2.69 -12.52
N LEU A 24 -17.02 2.24 -11.26
CA LEU A 24 -18.24 1.77 -10.61
C LEU A 24 -19.29 2.89 -10.46
N LYS A 25 -18.88 4.08 -10.04
CA LYS A 25 -19.79 5.24 -9.91
C LYS A 25 -20.41 5.67 -11.23
N ARG A 26 -19.70 5.54 -12.37
CA ARG A 26 -20.28 5.83 -13.69
C ARG A 26 -21.45 4.92 -14.06
N VAL A 27 -21.45 3.67 -13.57
CA VAL A 27 -22.49 2.68 -13.88
C VAL A 27 -23.62 2.71 -12.85
N PHE A 28 -23.26 2.70 -11.55
CA PHE A 28 -24.23 2.58 -10.45
C PHE A 28 -24.70 3.93 -9.89
N GLY A 29 -24.08 5.05 -10.29
CA GLY A 29 -24.32 6.38 -9.73
C GLY A 29 -23.76 6.54 -8.31
N LYS A 30 -24.39 5.91 -7.32
CA LYS A 30 -23.97 5.94 -5.91
C LYS A 30 -23.34 4.60 -5.51
N VAL A 31 -22.09 4.67 -5.07
CA VAL A 31 -21.34 3.53 -4.51
C VAL A 31 -20.61 3.99 -3.26
N LYS A 32 -20.74 3.24 -2.17
CA LYS A 32 -20.03 3.49 -0.91
C LYS A 32 -18.79 2.61 -0.81
N LEU A 33 -17.77 3.09 -0.10
CA LEU A 33 -16.65 2.26 0.32
C LEU A 33 -16.96 1.68 1.70
N HIS A 34 -16.72 0.40 1.89
CA HIS A 34 -16.71 -0.16 3.24
C HIS A 34 -15.56 0.50 4.04
N PRO A 35 -15.73 0.86 5.33
CA PRO A 35 -14.68 1.53 6.13
C PRO A 35 -13.31 0.82 6.10
N PHE A 36 -13.34 -0.50 5.98
CA PHE A 36 -12.14 -1.34 5.83
C PHE A 36 -11.29 -1.03 4.59
N VAL A 37 -11.88 -0.49 3.52
CA VAL A 37 -11.15 -0.17 2.28
C VAL A 37 -10.14 0.95 2.52
N SER A 38 -10.54 1.97 3.29
CA SER A 38 -9.73 3.14 3.62
C SER A 38 -9.11 3.07 5.03
N ALA A 39 -9.21 1.93 5.71
CA ALA A 39 -8.73 1.79 7.08
C ALA A 39 -7.23 2.09 7.18
N GLU A 40 -6.87 2.86 8.19
CA GLU A 40 -5.48 3.20 8.55
C GLU A 40 -5.01 2.43 9.79
N LYS A 41 -5.89 1.62 10.37
CA LYS A 41 -5.63 0.73 11.50
C LYS A 41 -6.29 -0.61 11.23
N GLU A 42 -5.78 -1.65 11.86
CA GLU A 42 -6.40 -2.97 11.80
C GLU A 42 -7.79 -2.90 12.42
N LEU A 43 -8.80 -3.33 11.67
CA LEU A 43 -10.17 -3.42 12.16
C LEU A 43 -10.46 -4.88 12.48
N ASN A 44 -10.93 -5.14 13.71
CA ASN A 44 -11.47 -6.46 14.06
C ASN A 44 -12.77 -6.68 13.27
N ILE A 45 -12.71 -7.57 12.29
CA ILE A 45 -13.87 -7.99 11.51
C ILE A 45 -14.22 -9.41 11.96
N ASP A 46 -15.22 -9.51 12.85
CA ASP A 46 -15.64 -10.78 13.44
C ASP A 46 -16.20 -11.74 12.38
N ASN A 47 -16.82 -11.22 11.31
CA ASN A 47 -17.39 -12.03 10.23
C ASN A 47 -17.09 -11.44 8.84
N PRO A 48 -15.96 -11.80 8.20
CA PRO A 48 -15.56 -11.21 6.92
C PRO A 48 -16.48 -11.66 5.77
N ARG A 49 -17.12 -10.71 5.10
CA ARG A 49 -18.00 -10.97 3.93
C ARG A 49 -17.23 -11.31 2.64
N SER A 50 -15.89 -11.19 2.62
CA SER A 50 -15.08 -11.56 1.45
C SER A 50 -13.62 -11.94 1.80
N PRO A 51 -12.92 -12.72 0.94
CA PRO A 51 -11.51 -13.06 1.12
C PRO A 51 -10.57 -11.84 1.12
N GLY A 52 -9.58 -11.84 2.00
CA GLY A 52 -8.61 -10.74 2.15
C GLY A 52 -9.06 -9.61 3.08
N MET A 53 -10.11 -9.85 3.89
CA MET A 53 -10.59 -8.91 4.91
C MET A 53 -10.01 -9.14 6.31
N LYS A 54 -9.48 -10.33 6.62
CA LYS A 54 -9.04 -10.70 7.99
C LYS A 54 -7.55 -11.02 8.11
N HIS A 55 -6.95 -11.70 7.14
CA HIS A 55 -5.55 -12.14 7.23
C HIS A 55 -4.61 -11.21 6.45
N LYS A 56 -3.34 -11.15 6.90
CA LYS A 56 -2.18 -10.53 6.21
C LYS A 56 -1.81 -11.28 4.92
N HIS A 57 -2.78 -11.50 4.03
CA HIS A 57 -2.47 -11.93 2.68
C HIS A 57 -1.59 -10.85 2.06
N TYR A 58 -0.49 -11.27 1.41
CA TYR A 58 0.48 -10.42 0.71
C TYR A 58 1.51 -9.67 1.57
N ALA A 59 1.59 -9.92 2.87
CA ALA A 59 2.70 -9.37 3.65
C ALA A 59 4.02 -10.07 3.25
N PRO A 60 5.09 -9.31 2.95
CA PRO A 60 6.43 -9.87 2.79
C PRO A 60 6.90 -10.52 4.11
N LYS A 61 7.96 -11.33 4.05
CA LYS A 61 8.62 -11.86 5.24
C LYS A 61 9.27 -10.75 6.05
N ALA A 62 9.87 -9.78 5.35
CA ALA A 62 10.44 -8.58 5.95
C ALA A 62 9.36 -7.74 6.64
N GLN A 63 9.71 -7.06 7.73
CA GLN A 63 8.80 -6.09 8.33
C GLN A 63 8.57 -4.93 7.35
N LEU A 64 7.33 -4.54 7.10
CA LEU A 64 7.03 -3.39 6.24
C LEU A 64 6.53 -2.20 7.08
N ILE A 65 7.13 -1.03 6.87
CA ILE A 65 6.66 0.27 7.36
C ILE A 65 6.11 1.04 6.17
N LEU A 66 4.90 1.58 6.29
CA LEU A 66 4.33 2.49 5.30
C LEU A 66 4.42 3.93 5.81
N VAL A 67 4.99 4.83 5.00
CA VAL A 67 5.11 6.25 5.32
C VAL A 67 4.12 7.03 4.45
N GLU A 68 3.16 7.71 5.07
CA GLU A 68 2.11 8.46 4.37
C GLU A 68 2.19 9.95 4.70
N GLY A 69 2.00 10.81 3.69
CA GLY A 69 2.07 12.26 3.89
C GLY A 69 2.32 13.02 2.59
N SER A 70 2.70 14.29 2.72
CA SER A 70 3.17 15.04 1.55
C SER A 70 4.58 14.60 1.15
N LEU A 71 4.95 14.77 -0.12
CA LEU A 71 6.14 14.15 -0.71
C LEU A 71 7.43 14.51 0.06
N SER A 72 7.63 15.78 0.40
CA SER A 72 8.85 16.24 1.07
C SER A 72 9.00 15.69 2.50
N PRO A 73 7.97 15.78 3.39
CA PRO A 73 8.00 15.09 4.69
C PRO A 73 8.22 13.59 4.58
N VAL A 74 7.53 12.91 3.65
CA VAL A 74 7.70 11.46 3.43
C VAL A 74 9.17 11.15 3.13
N MET A 75 9.79 11.89 2.20
CA MET A 75 11.21 11.70 1.87
C MET A 75 12.13 11.90 3.08
N ALA A 76 11.88 12.92 3.90
CA ALA A 76 12.68 13.18 5.10
C ALA A 76 12.52 12.04 6.13
N THR A 77 11.29 11.58 6.35
CA THR A 77 10.99 10.47 7.27
C THR A 77 11.62 9.16 6.78
N VAL A 78 11.52 8.84 5.48
CA VAL A 78 12.15 7.63 4.90
C VAL A 78 13.66 7.67 5.12
N LYS A 79 14.33 8.79 4.82
CA LYS A 79 15.78 8.96 5.06
C LYS A 79 16.16 8.74 6.53
N SER A 80 15.38 9.33 7.44
CA SER A 80 15.59 9.16 8.88
C SER A 80 15.44 7.69 9.32
N LEU A 81 14.43 6.99 8.80
CA LEU A 81 14.20 5.58 9.10
C LEU A 81 15.32 4.69 8.56
N ILE A 82 15.81 4.95 7.35
CA ILE A 82 16.96 4.21 6.79
C ILE A 82 18.16 4.29 7.75
N GLY A 83 18.57 5.50 8.12
CA GLY A 83 19.69 5.70 9.05
C GLY A 83 19.46 5.03 10.41
N LYS A 84 18.23 5.14 10.95
CA LYS A 84 17.85 4.48 12.21
C LYS A 84 18.03 2.96 12.15
N TYR A 85 17.61 2.31 11.07
CA TYR A 85 17.68 0.84 10.96
C TYR A 85 19.08 0.35 10.61
N TRP A 86 19.87 1.11 9.85
CA TRP A 86 21.28 0.83 9.68
C TRP A 86 22.07 0.86 10.99
N LEU A 87 21.81 1.82 11.88
CA LEU A 87 22.41 1.85 13.23
C LEU A 87 22.05 0.61 14.07
N GLN A 88 21.00 -0.12 13.69
CA GLN A 88 20.59 -1.38 14.32
C GLN A 88 21.12 -2.62 13.58
N ASN A 89 22.05 -2.44 12.63
CA ASN A 89 22.59 -3.48 11.76
C ASN A 89 21.51 -4.25 10.99
N LYS A 90 20.45 -3.54 10.53
CA LYS A 90 19.40 -4.10 9.69
C LYS A 90 19.65 -3.79 8.22
N ARG A 91 19.38 -4.75 7.34
CA ARG A 91 19.38 -4.57 5.89
C ARG A 91 18.06 -3.92 5.46
N VAL A 92 18.14 -2.74 4.86
CA VAL A 92 16.99 -1.87 4.59
C VAL A 92 16.63 -1.89 3.10
N GLY A 93 15.39 -2.30 2.82
CA GLY A 93 14.73 -2.13 1.54
C GLY A 93 13.87 -0.86 1.51
N VAL A 94 13.85 -0.16 0.38
CA VAL A 94 12.99 1.01 0.15
C VAL A 94 12.14 0.79 -1.09
N LEU A 95 10.82 0.79 -0.92
CA LEU A 95 9.84 0.78 -2.02
C LEU A 95 9.37 2.21 -2.27
N ALA A 96 9.94 2.85 -3.28
CA ALA A 96 9.71 4.24 -3.62
C ALA A 96 8.94 4.38 -4.95
N THR A 97 8.70 5.62 -5.36
CA THR A 97 8.18 5.97 -6.69
C THR A 97 9.30 6.41 -7.63
N ASP A 98 9.05 6.45 -8.94
CA ASP A 98 10.05 6.93 -9.92
C ASP A 98 10.54 8.34 -9.59
N GLU A 99 9.66 9.16 -9.01
CA GLU A 99 9.91 10.55 -8.65
C GLU A 99 10.86 10.72 -7.45
N THR A 100 11.00 9.71 -6.59
CA THR A 100 11.72 9.82 -5.30
C THR A 100 12.80 8.77 -5.11
N ALA A 101 12.80 7.66 -5.86
CA ALA A 101 13.75 6.57 -5.68
C ALA A 101 15.22 7.02 -5.71
N TRP A 102 15.55 7.97 -6.59
CA TRP A 102 16.90 8.54 -6.72
C TRP A 102 17.40 9.24 -5.46
N ALA A 103 16.50 9.65 -4.56
CA ALA A 103 16.84 10.41 -3.37
C ALA A 103 17.21 9.53 -2.17
N TYR A 104 17.07 8.21 -2.27
CA TYR A 104 17.33 7.27 -1.19
C TYR A 104 18.60 6.48 -1.42
N GLU A 105 19.40 6.41 -0.37
CA GLU A 105 20.54 5.50 -0.27
C GLU A 105 20.17 4.44 0.76
N ALA A 106 19.99 3.19 0.32
CA ALA A 106 19.60 2.03 1.14
C ALA A 106 20.25 0.76 0.54
N ASP A 107 20.21 -0.37 1.25
CA ASP A 107 20.76 -1.64 0.72
C ASP A 107 20.07 -2.09 -0.56
N VAL A 108 18.74 -1.88 -0.64
CA VAL A 108 17.93 -2.22 -1.81
C VAL A 108 16.89 -1.11 -2.03
N VAL A 109 16.94 -0.43 -3.16
CA VAL A 109 15.91 0.55 -3.56
C VAL A 109 15.19 0.01 -4.80
N LYS A 110 13.86 -0.07 -4.74
CA LYS A 110 13.02 -0.49 -5.87
C LYS A 110 11.94 0.55 -6.12
N SER A 111 11.77 0.93 -7.39
CA SER A 111 10.63 1.77 -7.78
C SER A 111 9.39 0.92 -8.04
N LEU A 112 8.27 1.33 -7.44
CA LEU A 112 6.95 0.81 -7.74
C LEU A 112 6.44 1.28 -9.11
N GLY A 113 6.97 2.40 -9.62
CA GLY A 113 6.57 3.11 -10.83
C GLY A 113 6.19 4.55 -10.55
N SER A 114 5.88 5.30 -11.61
CA SER A 114 5.50 6.71 -11.52
C SER A 114 4.15 6.90 -10.84
N ARG A 115 4.05 7.94 -10.00
CA ARG A 115 2.78 8.40 -9.40
C ARG A 115 1.73 8.80 -10.44
N ARG A 116 2.12 8.98 -11.72
CA ARG A 116 1.23 9.26 -12.85
C ARG A 116 0.70 8.02 -13.55
N ASN A 117 1.25 6.83 -13.26
CA ASN A 117 0.87 5.57 -13.90
C ASN A 117 0.55 4.48 -12.87
N LEU A 118 -0.65 4.58 -12.29
CA LEU A 118 -1.09 3.71 -11.19
C LEU A 118 -1.33 2.26 -11.63
N ASP A 119 -1.55 2.01 -12.93
CA ASP A 119 -1.67 0.66 -13.50
C ASP A 119 -0.35 -0.10 -13.40
N VAL A 120 0.77 0.55 -13.74
CA VAL A 120 2.11 -0.02 -13.59
C VAL A 120 2.41 -0.31 -12.12
N MET A 121 2.06 0.61 -11.22
CA MET A 121 2.23 0.40 -9.77
C MET A 121 1.47 -0.82 -9.28
N ALA A 122 0.21 -0.98 -9.71
CA ALA A 122 -0.62 -2.12 -9.35
C ALA A 122 -0.05 -3.45 -9.88
N ALA A 123 0.48 -3.46 -11.11
CA ALA A 123 1.10 -4.64 -11.71
C ALA A 123 2.42 -5.02 -11.01
N ASN A 124 3.19 -4.02 -10.55
CA ASN A 124 4.50 -4.23 -9.95
C ASN A 124 4.44 -4.65 -8.48
N LEU A 125 3.46 -4.17 -7.70
CA LEU A 125 3.45 -4.26 -6.24
C LEU A 125 3.84 -5.64 -5.70
N PHE A 126 3.13 -6.70 -6.08
CA PHE A 126 3.37 -8.02 -5.52
C PHE A 126 4.67 -8.66 -6.01
N ARG A 127 5.11 -8.32 -7.22
CA ARG A 127 6.41 -8.77 -7.73
C ARG A 127 7.53 -8.16 -6.88
N LEU A 128 7.50 -6.85 -6.68
CA LEU A 128 8.53 -6.14 -5.91
C LEU A 128 8.58 -6.56 -4.44
N LEU A 129 7.42 -6.79 -3.80
CA LEU A 129 7.40 -7.32 -2.43
C LEU A 129 8.07 -8.70 -2.31
N ARG A 130 7.88 -9.58 -3.30
CA ARG A 130 8.59 -10.87 -3.34
C ARG A 130 10.08 -10.71 -3.60
N GLU A 131 10.45 -9.79 -4.50
CA GLU A 131 11.87 -9.52 -4.75
C GLU A 131 12.58 -9.00 -3.50
N PHE A 132 11.93 -8.22 -2.64
CA PHE A 132 12.53 -7.86 -1.34
C PHE A 132 12.76 -9.06 -0.43
N ASP A 133 11.86 -10.04 -0.44
CA ASP A 133 12.05 -11.29 0.31
C ASP A 133 13.24 -12.09 -0.24
N ASP A 134 13.43 -12.10 -1.57
CA ASP A 134 14.56 -12.77 -2.22
C ASP A 134 15.89 -12.06 -1.90
N GLU A 135 15.87 -10.72 -1.82
CA GLU A 135 17.01 -9.87 -1.41
C GLU A 135 17.31 -9.94 0.09
N SER A 136 16.50 -10.69 0.86
CA SER A 136 16.67 -10.94 2.29
C SER A 136 16.82 -9.66 3.13
N VAL A 137 16.08 -8.60 2.78
CA VAL A 137 16.03 -7.39 3.62
C VAL A 137 15.32 -7.68 4.94
N ASP A 138 15.76 -7.07 6.02
CA ASP A 138 15.09 -7.20 7.32
C ASP A 138 13.82 -6.34 7.38
N ILE A 139 13.87 -5.18 6.73
CA ILE A 139 12.81 -4.17 6.77
C ILE A 139 12.61 -3.53 5.41
N ILE A 140 11.35 -3.28 5.06
CA ILE A 140 10.93 -2.53 3.87
C ILE A 140 10.29 -1.23 4.35
N ILE A 141 10.79 -0.10 3.88
CA ILE A 141 10.17 1.21 4.06
C ILE A 141 9.50 1.57 2.74
N ALA A 142 8.18 1.59 2.73
CA ALA A 142 7.38 1.92 1.55
C ALA A 142 6.80 3.34 1.65
N GLU A 143 6.84 4.07 0.56
CA GLU A 143 6.11 5.32 0.41
C GLU A 143 4.63 5.09 0.13
N ASP A 144 3.81 6.08 0.45
CA ASP A 144 2.44 6.13 -0.05
C ASP A 144 2.37 6.37 -1.56
N VAL A 145 1.18 6.14 -2.11
CA VAL A 145 0.85 6.42 -3.51
C VAL A 145 -0.48 7.15 -3.59
N PRO A 146 -0.75 7.90 -4.67
CA PRO A 146 -2.04 8.55 -4.88
C PRO A 146 -3.19 7.53 -4.82
N THR A 147 -4.34 7.89 -4.24
CA THR A 147 -5.45 6.96 -3.97
C THR A 147 -6.56 6.97 -5.01
N GLN A 148 -6.41 7.70 -6.12
CA GLN A 148 -7.35 7.66 -7.24
C GLN A 148 -7.22 6.37 -8.07
N GLY A 149 -8.28 5.97 -8.77
CA GLY A 149 -8.21 4.84 -9.70
C GLY A 149 -7.74 3.53 -9.02
N LEU A 150 -6.70 2.91 -9.58
CA LEU A 150 -6.07 1.72 -9.00
C LEU A 150 -5.20 1.99 -7.78
N GLY A 151 -4.82 3.24 -7.55
CA GLY A 151 -4.04 3.65 -6.39
C GLY A 151 -4.73 3.33 -5.07
N LEU A 152 -6.08 3.39 -5.03
CA LEU A 152 -6.86 2.91 -3.87
C LEU A 152 -6.60 1.44 -3.56
N ALA A 153 -6.50 0.61 -4.60
CA ALA A 153 -6.22 -0.81 -4.44
C ALA A 153 -4.78 -1.04 -3.97
N VAL A 154 -3.82 -0.32 -4.56
CA VAL A 154 -2.39 -0.37 -4.16
C VAL A 154 -2.23 0.00 -2.69
N MET A 155 -2.75 1.16 -2.26
CA MET A 155 -2.69 1.60 -0.86
C MET A 155 -3.36 0.62 0.09
N ASN A 156 -4.53 0.06 -0.29
CA ASN A 156 -5.17 -0.95 0.53
C ASN A 156 -4.30 -2.20 0.73
N ARG A 157 -3.52 -2.60 -0.29
CA ARG A 157 -2.60 -3.74 -0.18
C ARG A 157 -1.35 -3.38 0.62
N LEU A 158 -0.76 -2.20 0.43
CA LEU A 158 0.39 -1.72 1.21
C LEU A 158 0.07 -1.63 2.70
N ARG A 159 -1.07 -1.02 3.08
CA ARG A 159 -1.50 -0.91 4.49
C ARG A 159 -1.71 -2.28 5.15
N LYS A 160 -2.19 -3.26 4.40
CA LYS A 160 -2.33 -4.65 4.90
C LYS A 160 -1.00 -5.36 4.99
N ALA A 161 -0.13 -5.18 3.99
CA ALA A 161 1.21 -5.76 3.99
C ALA A 161 2.07 -5.22 5.14
N SER A 162 1.90 -3.94 5.51
CA SER A 162 2.53 -3.35 6.70
C SER A 162 1.93 -3.84 8.02
N GLY A 163 0.82 -4.58 7.99
CA GLY A 163 0.03 -4.85 9.19
C GLY A 163 -0.41 -3.57 9.89
N TYR A 164 -0.71 -2.53 9.12
CA TYR A 164 -1.05 -1.18 9.59
C TYR A 164 0.06 -0.50 10.42
N ASN A 165 1.31 -0.91 10.24
CA ASN A 165 2.48 -0.17 10.73
C ASN A 165 2.71 1.06 9.83
N ILE A 166 1.97 2.12 10.12
CA ILE A 166 1.91 3.35 9.33
C ILE A 166 2.50 4.51 10.14
N ILE A 167 3.41 5.26 9.51
CA ILE A 167 3.95 6.50 10.03
C ILE A 167 3.38 7.65 9.19
N LYS A 168 2.74 8.61 9.84
CA LYS A 168 2.29 9.84 9.20
C LYS A 168 3.44 10.85 9.21
N ALA A 169 3.87 11.28 8.03
CA ALA A 169 4.90 12.30 7.86
C ALA A 169 4.23 13.65 7.66
N GLU A 170 4.51 14.57 8.59
CA GLU A 170 3.99 15.94 8.63
C GLU A 170 5.12 16.96 8.45
#